data_AF-A0A359AWI2-F1
#
_entry.id   AF-A0A359AWI2-F1
#
_cell.length_a   1.000
_cell.length_b   1.000
_cell.length_c   1.000
_cell.angle_alpha   90.00
_cell.angle_beta   90.00
_cell.angle_gamma   90.00
#
_symmetry.space_group_name_H-M   'P 1'
#
loop_
_entity.id
_entity.type
_entity.pdbx_description
1 polymer ?
#
loop_
_entity_poly.entity_id
_entity_poly.type
_entity_poly.pdbx_seq_one_letter_code
_entity_poly.pdbx_strand_id
1 'polypeptide(L)'
;YDAFFGHFVDKGFKVVSIDYRLGMKGVKKAPGLFNTKPIQNAIALAVSDLYSATEYLLQHATELNIDTTRIIISGSSAGAITVLQADYEKRNNKPSAELLPRDFRYAGVISLAGAIFSTEGFPTYTIPPAPTLFFHGSADKLVPYNQIRFFRMGMFGSKPLAAHFKKHGYPYVFYSMENIGHDVSSYPMREFIPEISKFVDDLVLDRKLWNIDINFNDKLRNSNTSTNPGNYYGQDAQDE
;
A
#
# COMPACT_ATOMS: atom_id res chain seq x y z
N TYR A 1 -6.97 13.95 -4.82
CA TYR A 1 -7.77 12.73 -4.66
C TYR A 1 -9.03 12.80 -5.50
N ASP A 2 -9.64 13.96 -5.67
CA ASP A 2 -10.90 14.15 -6.43
C ASP A 2 -10.89 13.58 -7.85
N ALA A 3 -9.86 13.85 -8.65
CA ALA A 3 -9.76 13.28 -10.01
C ALA A 3 -9.69 11.74 -10.00
N PHE A 4 -8.97 11.17 -9.04
CA PHE A 4 -8.84 9.72 -8.87
C PHE A 4 -10.19 9.10 -8.47
N PHE A 5 -10.87 9.70 -7.51
CA PHE A 5 -12.19 9.23 -7.04
C PHE A 5 -13.24 9.39 -8.13
N GLY A 6 -13.30 10.55 -8.79
CA GLY A 6 -14.22 10.84 -9.88
C GLY A 6 -14.10 9.82 -11.01
N HIS A 7 -12.87 9.51 -11.45
CA HIS A 7 -12.65 8.50 -12.50
C HIS A 7 -13.27 7.14 -12.16
N PHE A 8 -13.08 6.65 -10.92
CA PHE A 8 -13.63 5.36 -10.51
C PHE A 8 -15.14 5.40 -10.28
N VAL A 9 -15.68 6.51 -9.79
CA VAL A 9 -17.14 6.74 -9.71
C VAL A 9 -17.76 6.71 -11.12
N ASP A 10 -17.15 7.40 -12.09
CA ASP A 10 -17.62 7.45 -13.48
C ASP A 10 -17.54 6.07 -14.16
N LYS A 11 -16.59 5.23 -13.76
CA LYS A 11 -16.51 3.81 -14.16
C LYS A 11 -17.49 2.88 -13.41
N GLY A 12 -18.31 3.41 -12.50
CA GLY A 12 -19.33 2.65 -11.78
C GLY A 12 -18.88 2.01 -10.48
N PHE A 13 -17.70 2.35 -9.96
CA PHE A 13 -17.25 1.88 -8.64
C PHE A 13 -17.87 2.70 -7.52
N LYS A 14 -18.08 2.05 -6.37
CA LYS A 14 -18.28 2.75 -5.09
C LYS A 14 -16.92 3.13 -4.53
N VAL A 15 -16.69 4.42 -4.33
CA VAL A 15 -15.43 4.93 -3.76
C VAL A 15 -15.67 5.30 -2.30
N VAL A 16 -14.90 4.69 -1.41
CA VAL A 16 -14.96 4.93 0.04
C VAL A 16 -13.59 5.41 0.50
N SER A 17 -13.53 6.63 1.04
CA SER A 17 -12.33 7.15 1.70
C SER A 17 -12.45 6.91 3.20
N ILE A 18 -11.36 6.51 3.84
CA ILE A 18 -11.32 6.26 5.28
C ILE A 18 -10.34 7.20 5.96
N ASP A 19 -10.73 7.72 7.12
CA ASP A 19 -9.85 8.42 8.04
C ASP A 19 -9.34 7.43 9.08
N TYR A 20 -8.16 6.84 8.83
CA TYR A 20 -7.54 5.92 9.78
C TYR A 20 -6.70 6.69 10.82
N ARG A 21 -6.56 6.12 12.02
CA ARG A 21 -5.83 6.76 13.12
C ARG A 21 -4.33 6.85 12.82
N LEU A 22 -3.79 8.06 13.01
CA LEU A 22 -2.35 8.32 12.89
C LEU A 22 -1.63 8.00 14.20
N GLY A 23 -0.97 6.83 14.27
CA GLY A 23 -0.22 6.41 15.46
C GLY A 23 1.17 7.07 15.64
N MET A 24 1.54 7.98 14.73
CA MET A 24 2.86 8.65 14.71
C MET A 24 2.81 10.12 15.14
N LYS A 25 1.63 10.69 15.40
CA LYS A 25 1.47 12.08 15.82
C LYS A 25 2.13 12.30 17.19
N GLY A 26 3.07 13.23 17.29
CA GLY A 26 3.81 13.54 18.52
C GLY A 26 5.05 12.65 18.79
N VAL A 27 5.44 11.79 17.85
CA VAL A 27 6.67 10.98 17.98
C VAL A 27 7.90 11.86 17.75
N LYS A 28 8.50 12.37 18.83
CA LYS A 28 9.65 13.30 18.83
C LYS A 28 10.98 12.76 18.30
N LYS A 29 11.07 11.45 18.02
CA LYS A 29 12.26 10.80 17.44
C LYS A 29 11.83 9.91 16.29
N ALA A 30 12.41 10.12 15.12
CA ALA A 30 12.18 9.25 13.96
C ALA A 30 12.31 7.76 14.38
N PRO A 31 11.38 6.88 13.98
CA PRO A 31 11.45 5.46 14.27
C PRO A 31 12.80 4.91 13.80
N GLY A 32 13.64 4.50 14.76
CA GLY A 32 14.93 3.91 14.48
C GLY A 32 14.83 2.39 14.41
N LEU A 33 15.84 1.75 13.81
CA LEU A 33 16.00 0.29 13.79
C LEU A 33 15.91 -0.37 15.19
N PHE A 34 16.19 0.40 16.24
CA PHE A 34 16.21 -0.05 17.65
C PHE A 34 14.93 0.27 18.44
N ASN A 35 13.97 1.03 17.87
CA ASN A 35 12.69 1.32 18.51
C ASN A 35 11.55 1.31 17.48
N THR A 36 11.12 0.10 17.10
CA THR A 36 10.09 -0.15 16.09
C THR A 36 8.68 -0.24 16.64
N LYS A 37 8.50 -0.21 17.97
CA LYS A 37 7.17 -0.27 18.61
C LYS A 37 6.23 0.84 18.12
N PRO A 38 6.65 2.11 17.96
CA PRO A 38 5.77 3.17 17.46
C PRO A 38 5.27 2.89 16.04
N ILE A 39 6.16 2.51 15.12
CA ILE A 39 5.76 2.22 13.73
C ILE A 39 4.90 0.97 13.64
N GLN A 40 5.21 -0.08 14.40
CA GLN A 40 4.38 -1.29 14.47
C GLN A 40 2.97 -0.97 14.98
N ASN A 41 2.85 -0.18 16.06
CA ASN A 41 1.56 0.22 16.61
C ASN A 41 0.78 1.10 15.63
N ALA A 42 1.45 2.05 14.96
CA ALA A 42 0.80 2.91 13.97
C ALA A 42 0.26 2.11 12.79
N ILE A 43 1.02 1.14 12.28
CA ILE A 43 0.57 0.22 11.23
C ILE A 43 -0.61 -0.62 11.72
N ALA A 44 -0.51 -1.20 12.93
CA ALA A 44 -1.57 -2.04 13.49
C ALA A 44 -2.89 -1.26 13.68
N LEU A 45 -2.83 -0.01 14.14
CA LEU A 45 -4.00 0.86 14.27
C LEU A 45 -4.63 1.15 12.90
N ALA A 46 -3.82 1.54 11.91
CA ALA A 46 -4.32 1.85 10.58
C ALA A 46 -4.93 0.62 9.88
N VAL A 47 -4.30 -0.56 10.03
CA VAL A 47 -4.81 -1.83 9.50
C VAL A 47 -6.12 -2.22 10.19
N SER A 48 -6.20 -2.06 11.52
CA SER A 48 -7.44 -2.29 12.27
C SER A 48 -8.58 -1.40 11.77
N ASP A 49 -8.31 -0.11 11.52
CA ASP A 49 -9.33 0.84 11.04
C ASP A 49 -9.78 0.49 9.61
N LEU A 50 -8.85 0.06 8.73
CA LEU A 50 -9.19 -0.44 7.40
C LEU A 50 -10.06 -1.71 7.47
N TYR A 51 -9.76 -2.64 8.39
CA TYR A 51 -10.58 -3.82 8.59
C TYR A 51 -11.97 -3.48 9.14
N SER A 52 -12.09 -2.57 10.10
CA SER A 52 -13.40 -2.11 10.60
C SER A 52 -14.22 -1.44 9.51
N ALA A 53 -13.60 -0.60 8.68
CA ALA A 53 -14.28 -0.01 7.53
C ALA A 53 -14.72 -1.09 6.53
N THR A 54 -13.88 -2.07 6.24
CA THR A 54 -14.22 -3.19 5.36
C THR A 54 -15.37 -4.02 5.93
N GLU A 55 -15.34 -4.34 7.22
CA GLU A 55 -16.42 -5.06 7.91
C GLU A 55 -17.75 -4.32 7.78
N TYR A 56 -17.76 -3.01 7.99
CA TYR A 56 -18.95 -2.18 7.79
C TYR A 56 -19.48 -2.30 6.35
N LEU A 57 -18.61 -2.21 5.34
CA LEU A 57 -19.02 -2.38 3.93
C LEU A 57 -19.58 -3.78 3.66
N LEU A 58 -19.05 -4.82 4.31
CA LEU A 58 -19.58 -6.19 4.18
C LEU A 58 -20.97 -6.33 4.83
N GLN A 59 -21.17 -5.75 6.03
CA GLN A 59 -22.44 -5.80 6.75
C GLN A 59 -23.55 -5.01 6.04
N HIS A 60 -23.19 -3.92 5.36
CA HIS A 60 -24.11 -3.03 4.64
C HIS A 60 -24.09 -3.24 3.11
N ALA A 61 -23.51 -4.33 2.63
CA ALA A 61 -23.27 -4.53 1.20
C ALA A 61 -24.54 -4.44 0.34
N THR A 62 -25.66 -5.02 0.81
CA THR A 62 -26.95 -4.96 0.11
C THR A 62 -27.49 -3.54 0.03
N GLU A 63 -27.41 -2.78 1.13
CA GLU A 63 -27.89 -1.39 1.22
C GLU A 63 -27.06 -0.46 0.33
N LEU A 64 -25.74 -0.66 0.33
CA LEU A 64 -24.79 0.17 -0.42
C LEU A 64 -24.61 -0.30 -1.87
N ASN A 65 -25.24 -1.41 -2.26
CA ASN A 65 -25.08 -2.07 -3.55
C ASN A 65 -23.60 -2.36 -3.88
N ILE A 66 -22.93 -3.07 -2.97
CA ILE A 66 -21.51 -3.45 -3.05
C ILE A 66 -21.40 -4.94 -3.35
N ASP A 67 -20.66 -5.30 -4.39
CA ASP A 67 -20.18 -6.67 -4.59
C ASP A 67 -18.97 -6.93 -3.69
N THR A 68 -19.20 -7.68 -2.62
CA THR A 68 -18.18 -8.00 -1.61
C THR A 68 -17.02 -8.83 -2.16
N THR A 69 -17.16 -9.43 -3.33
CA THR A 69 -16.09 -10.20 -4.00
C THR A 69 -15.14 -9.33 -4.82
N ARG A 70 -15.43 -8.02 -4.95
CA ARG A 70 -14.71 -7.08 -5.81
C ARG A 70 -14.14 -5.87 -5.06
N ILE A 71 -13.93 -5.98 -3.75
CA ILE A 71 -13.37 -4.89 -2.95
C ILE A 71 -11.88 -4.74 -3.25
N ILE A 72 -11.48 -3.55 -3.71
CA ILE A 72 -10.10 -3.15 -3.98
C ILE A 72 -9.67 -2.15 -2.91
N ILE A 73 -8.46 -2.30 -2.38
CA ILE A 73 -7.88 -1.35 -1.42
C ILE A 73 -6.74 -0.58 -2.06
N SER A 74 -6.70 0.73 -1.82
CA SER A 74 -5.70 1.64 -2.39
C SER A 74 -5.13 2.55 -1.32
N GLY A 75 -3.83 2.81 -1.38
CA GLY A 75 -3.16 3.64 -0.38
C GLY A 75 -1.96 4.41 -0.92
N SER A 76 -1.67 5.54 -0.27
CA SER A 76 -0.53 6.41 -0.51
C SER A 76 0.36 6.50 0.72
N SER A 77 1.68 6.35 0.57
CA SER A 77 2.66 6.45 1.65
C SER A 77 2.31 5.56 2.85
N ALA A 78 2.00 6.14 4.02
CA ALA A 78 1.50 5.40 5.18
C ALA A 78 0.26 4.55 4.86
N GLY A 79 -0.68 5.06 4.06
CA GLY A 79 -1.82 4.30 3.58
C GLY A 79 -1.42 3.16 2.64
N ALA A 80 -0.35 3.32 1.85
CA ALA A 80 0.20 2.28 1.00
C ALA A 80 0.82 1.14 1.80
N ILE A 81 1.44 1.46 2.95
CA ILE A 81 1.87 0.47 3.95
C ILE A 81 0.65 -0.24 4.52
N THR A 82 -0.38 0.50 4.94
CA THR A 82 -1.63 -0.07 5.49
C THR A 82 -2.27 -1.10 4.57
N VAL A 83 -2.48 -0.77 3.29
CA VAL A 83 -3.18 -1.69 2.37
C VAL A 83 -2.35 -2.93 2.02
N LEU A 84 -1.03 -2.79 1.88
CA LEU A 84 -0.15 -3.94 1.67
C LEU A 84 -0.09 -4.84 2.91
N GLN A 85 0.01 -4.23 4.10
CA GLN A 85 0.02 -4.95 5.36
C GLN A 85 -1.30 -5.69 5.58
N ALA A 86 -2.44 -5.06 5.26
CA ALA A 86 -3.76 -5.66 5.41
C ALA A 86 -3.96 -6.88 4.50
N ASP A 87 -3.59 -6.81 3.20
CA ASP A 87 -3.64 -8.03 2.37
C ASP A 87 -2.66 -9.09 2.90
N TYR A 88 -1.42 -8.72 3.25
CA TYR A 88 -0.45 -9.65 3.82
C TYR A 88 -0.96 -10.38 5.07
N GLU A 89 -1.52 -9.66 6.03
CA GLU A 89 -2.04 -10.24 7.27
C GLU A 89 -3.29 -11.09 7.01
N LYS A 90 -4.20 -10.62 6.14
CA LYS A 90 -5.41 -11.38 5.79
C LYS A 90 -5.07 -12.68 5.06
N ARG A 91 -4.13 -12.64 4.11
CA ARG A 91 -3.66 -13.79 3.34
C ARG A 91 -2.91 -14.81 4.18
N ASN A 92 -2.40 -14.39 5.33
CA ASN A 92 -1.73 -15.27 6.29
C ASN A 92 -2.60 -15.69 7.48
N ASN A 93 -3.89 -15.33 7.48
CA ASN A 93 -4.81 -15.57 8.60
C ASN A 93 -4.23 -15.10 9.94
N LYS A 94 -3.56 -13.94 9.96
CA LYS A 94 -3.04 -13.36 11.19
C LYS A 94 -4.21 -12.96 12.11
N PRO A 95 -4.04 -13.02 13.45
CA PRO A 95 -5.11 -12.67 14.40
C PRO A 95 -5.69 -11.26 14.19
N SER A 96 -4.89 -10.31 13.74
CA SER A 96 -5.32 -8.94 13.40
C SER A 96 -6.43 -8.89 12.33
N ALA A 97 -6.55 -9.93 11.50
CA ALA A 97 -7.51 -10.00 10.40
C ALA A 97 -8.77 -10.84 10.72
N GLU A 98 -8.94 -11.28 11.98
CA GLU A 98 -10.07 -12.10 12.45
C GLU A 98 -11.42 -11.37 12.37
N LEU A 99 -11.40 -10.02 12.37
CA LEU A 99 -12.60 -9.20 12.20
C LEU A 99 -13.31 -9.48 10.86
N LEU A 100 -12.55 -9.85 9.83
CA LEU A 100 -13.12 -10.15 8.50
C LEU A 100 -13.41 -11.64 8.34
N PRO A 101 -14.48 -12.03 7.63
CA PRO A 101 -14.80 -13.44 7.36
C PRO A 101 -13.60 -14.24 6.87
N ARG A 102 -13.48 -15.50 7.31
CA ARG A 102 -12.27 -16.31 7.07
C ARG A 102 -11.98 -16.53 5.58
N ASP A 103 -13.00 -16.53 4.75
CA ASP A 103 -12.96 -16.70 3.28
C ASP A 103 -12.90 -15.38 2.51
N PHE A 104 -13.18 -14.23 3.14
CA PHE A 104 -13.09 -12.92 2.50
C PHE A 104 -11.67 -12.57 2.05
N ARG A 105 -11.52 -12.12 0.80
CA ARG A 105 -10.24 -11.65 0.24
C ARG A 105 -10.47 -10.36 -0.52
N TYR A 106 -9.52 -9.43 -0.43
CA TYR A 106 -9.49 -8.28 -1.33
C TYR A 106 -9.20 -8.74 -2.75
N ALA A 107 -9.88 -8.12 -3.71
CA ALA A 107 -9.80 -8.44 -5.14
C ALA A 107 -8.57 -7.82 -5.80
N GLY A 108 -8.05 -6.72 -5.25
CA GLY A 108 -6.84 -6.06 -5.72
C GLY A 108 -6.27 -5.09 -4.68
N VAL A 109 -4.97 -4.80 -4.81
CA VAL A 109 -4.26 -3.83 -3.97
C VAL A 109 -3.55 -2.81 -4.86
N ILE A 110 -3.70 -1.52 -4.57
CA ILE A 110 -2.98 -0.43 -5.24
C ILE A 110 -2.10 0.28 -4.20
N SER A 111 -0.79 0.24 -4.40
CA SER A 111 0.20 0.75 -3.46
C SER A 111 1.05 1.84 -4.10
N LEU A 112 0.97 3.06 -3.58
CA LEU A 112 1.75 4.21 -4.01
C LEU A 112 2.80 4.56 -2.94
N ALA A 113 4.04 4.14 -3.14
CA ALA A 113 5.14 4.19 -2.16
C ALA A 113 4.84 3.44 -0.84
N GLY A 114 4.50 2.15 -0.93
CA GLY A 114 4.24 1.30 0.23
C GLY A 114 5.34 0.29 0.55
N ALA A 115 5.22 -0.34 1.72
CA ALA A 115 6.06 -1.43 2.18
C ALA A 115 5.29 -2.34 3.15
N ILE A 116 5.76 -3.58 3.34
CA ILE A 116 5.26 -4.49 4.40
C ILE A 116 6.22 -4.46 5.58
N PHE A 117 5.70 -4.32 6.79
CA PHE A 117 6.44 -4.50 8.03
C PHE A 117 6.30 -5.94 8.51
N SER A 118 7.42 -6.60 8.76
CA SER A 118 7.44 -7.97 9.27
C SER A 118 8.43 -8.10 10.42
N THR A 119 8.05 -8.86 11.44
CA THR A 119 8.89 -9.28 12.57
C THR A 119 9.39 -10.73 12.42
N GLU A 120 8.96 -11.43 11.37
CA GLU A 120 9.18 -12.87 11.14
C GLU A 120 10.19 -13.15 10.03
N GLY A 121 10.71 -12.12 9.38
CA GLY A 121 11.61 -12.19 8.23
C GLY A 121 10.96 -11.66 6.97
N PHE A 122 11.42 -12.13 5.81
CA PHE A 122 10.84 -11.73 4.54
C PHE A 122 9.35 -12.13 4.46
N PRO A 123 8.44 -11.24 4.03
CA PRO A 123 7.02 -11.55 3.92
C PRO A 123 6.78 -12.72 2.97
N THR A 124 6.08 -13.75 3.44
CA THR A 124 5.63 -14.90 2.64
C THR A 124 4.14 -15.09 2.82
N TYR A 125 3.49 -15.73 1.86
CA TYR A 125 2.03 -15.82 1.79
C TYR A 125 1.58 -17.28 1.87
N THR A 126 0.77 -17.63 2.88
CA THR A 126 0.14 -18.96 2.94
C THR A 126 -0.99 -19.12 1.91
N ILE A 127 -1.68 -18.02 1.59
CA ILE A 127 -2.65 -17.92 0.51
C ILE A 127 -2.13 -16.88 -0.49
N PRO A 128 -2.12 -17.16 -1.81
CA PRO A 128 -1.60 -16.21 -2.81
C PRO A 128 -2.18 -14.81 -2.61
N PRO A 129 -1.36 -13.74 -2.63
CA PRO A 129 -1.82 -12.37 -2.44
C PRO A 129 -2.83 -11.92 -3.49
N ALA A 130 -3.52 -10.83 -3.22
CA ALA A 130 -4.32 -10.18 -4.26
C ALA A 130 -3.42 -9.70 -5.41
N PRO A 131 -3.93 -9.63 -6.66
CA PRO A 131 -3.27 -8.86 -7.71
C PRO A 131 -2.89 -7.48 -7.19
N THR A 132 -1.63 -7.09 -7.38
CA THR A 132 -1.10 -5.87 -6.74
C THR A 132 -0.44 -4.94 -7.75
N LEU A 133 -0.81 -3.66 -7.72
CA LEU A 133 -0.17 -2.58 -8.45
C LEU A 133 0.77 -1.82 -7.51
N PHE A 134 2.04 -1.80 -7.85
CA PHE A 134 3.07 -1.07 -7.13
C PHE A 134 3.53 0.14 -7.95
N PHE A 135 3.48 1.33 -7.37
CA PHE A 135 4.29 2.47 -7.80
C PHE A 135 5.29 2.80 -6.71
N HIS A 136 6.58 2.88 -7.05
CA HIS A 136 7.61 3.21 -6.05
C HIS A 136 8.81 3.86 -6.72
N GLY A 137 9.28 4.95 -6.11
CA GLY A 137 10.42 5.73 -6.54
C GLY A 137 11.72 5.06 -6.14
N SER A 138 12.66 4.89 -7.08
CA SER A 138 13.93 4.21 -6.80
C SER A 138 14.86 4.99 -5.86
N ALA A 139 14.58 6.28 -5.66
CA ALA A 139 15.29 7.19 -4.76
C ALA A 139 14.46 7.60 -3.53
N ASP A 140 13.37 6.88 -3.20
CA ASP A 140 12.57 7.12 -2.00
C ASP A 140 13.37 6.78 -0.73
N LYS A 141 13.52 7.78 0.14
CA LYS A 141 14.22 7.68 1.44
C LYS A 141 13.26 7.68 2.63
N LEU A 142 11.96 7.92 2.43
CA LEU A 142 10.95 7.88 3.49
C LEU A 142 10.40 6.47 3.67
N VAL A 143 9.99 5.85 2.57
CA VAL A 143 9.59 4.45 2.53
C VAL A 143 10.64 3.70 1.73
N PRO A 144 11.21 2.60 2.25
CA PRO A 144 12.30 1.93 1.55
C PRO A 144 11.79 1.32 0.25
N TYR A 145 12.34 1.74 -0.88
CA TYR A 145 12.10 1.12 -2.19
C TYR A 145 12.55 -0.35 -2.23
N ASN A 146 13.72 -0.63 -1.61
CA ASN A 146 14.26 -1.97 -1.46
C ASN A 146 13.82 -2.58 -0.11
N GLN A 147 14.73 -2.75 0.85
CA GLN A 147 14.38 -3.23 2.18
C GLN A 147 15.31 -2.64 3.23
N ILE A 148 14.80 -2.49 4.45
CA ILE A 148 15.58 -2.19 5.65
C ILE A 148 15.33 -3.34 6.63
N ARG A 149 16.38 -3.97 7.15
CA ARG A 149 16.26 -5.18 7.96
C ARG A 149 17.23 -5.20 9.14
N PHE A 150 16.73 -5.65 10.29
CA PHE A 150 17.50 -5.95 11.50
C PHE A 150 17.03 -7.31 12.06
N PHE A 151 17.88 -8.33 12.03
CA PHE A 151 17.53 -9.72 12.33
C PHE A 151 16.32 -10.24 11.52
N ARG A 152 15.21 -10.59 12.19
CA ARG A 152 13.95 -11.01 11.55
C ARG A 152 13.00 -9.84 11.28
N MET A 153 13.31 -8.67 11.83
CA MET A 153 12.47 -7.49 11.67
C MET A 153 12.87 -6.69 10.44
N GLY A 154 11.92 -6.20 9.66
CA GLY A 154 12.21 -5.37 8.51
C GLY A 154 11.01 -4.71 7.85
N MET A 155 11.30 -3.68 7.07
CA MET A 155 10.40 -3.02 6.13
C MET A 155 10.80 -3.44 4.72
N PHE A 156 9.85 -3.99 3.96
CA PHE A 156 10.08 -4.55 2.62
C PHE A 156 9.27 -3.76 1.61
N GLY A 157 9.96 -2.99 0.78
CA GLY A 157 9.39 -2.16 -0.28
C GLY A 157 8.99 -2.92 -1.52
N SER A 158 8.52 -2.16 -2.50
CA SER A 158 7.96 -2.71 -3.74
C SER A 158 8.97 -3.52 -4.56
N LYS A 159 10.27 -3.16 -4.60
CA LYS A 159 11.25 -3.91 -5.41
C LYS A 159 11.38 -5.38 -4.99
N PRO A 160 11.71 -5.70 -3.73
CA PRO A 160 11.81 -7.10 -3.33
C PRO A 160 10.45 -7.80 -3.28
N LEU A 161 9.35 -7.09 -2.98
CA LEU A 161 8.00 -7.66 -3.03
C LEU A 161 7.61 -8.06 -4.46
N ALA A 162 7.81 -7.20 -5.46
CA ALA A 162 7.57 -7.53 -6.87
C ALA A 162 8.43 -8.72 -7.33
N ALA A 163 9.71 -8.76 -6.96
CA ALA A 163 10.57 -9.91 -7.24
C ALA A 163 10.05 -11.20 -6.60
N HIS A 164 9.50 -11.12 -5.38
CA HIS A 164 8.85 -12.25 -4.73
C HIS A 164 7.57 -12.68 -5.45
N PHE A 165 6.72 -11.73 -5.86
CA PHE A 165 5.50 -12.02 -6.63
C PHE A 165 5.84 -12.72 -7.94
N LYS A 166 6.85 -12.21 -8.68
CA LYS A 166 7.36 -12.82 -9.91
C LYS A 166 7.83 -14.25 -9.69
N LYS A 167 8.62 -14.49 -8.65
CA LYS A 167 9.16 -15.82 -8.31
C LYS A 167 8.04 -16.84 -8.05
N HIS A 168 6.92 -16.42 -7.50
CA HIS A 168 5.80 -17.31 -7.13
C HIS A 168 4.61 -17.24 -8.10
N GLY A 169 4.73 -16.51 -9.21
CA GLY A 169 3.67 -16.37 -10.22
C GLY A 169 2.43 -15.60 -9.74
N TYR A 170 2.55 -14.74 -8.73
CA TYR A 170 1.44 -13.93 -8.23
C TYR A 170 1.20 -12.74 -9.17
N PRO A 171 -0.04 -12.41 -9.60
CA PRO A 171 -0.27 -11.33 -10.54
C PRO A 171 0.15 -9.96 -9.97
N TYR A 172 0.89 -9.18 -10.75
CA TYR A 172 1.27 -7.83 -10.35
C TYR A 172 1.63 -6.94 -11.54
N VAL A 173 1.58 -5.63 -11.29
CA VAL A 173 2.21 -4.61 -12.12
C VAL A 173 3.11 -3.78 -11.22
N PHE A 174 4.37 -3.56 -11.62
CA PHE A 174 5.31 -2.75 -10.85
C PHE A 174 5.91 -1.64 -11.70
N TYR A 175 5.55 -0.41 -11.37
CA TYR A 175 6.20 0.81 -11.84
C TYR A 175 7.35 1.20 -10.89
N SER A 176 8.56 0.87 -11.31
CA SER A 176 9.80 1.41 -10.73
C SER A 176 10.05 2.79 -11.34
N MET A 177 9.82 3.85 -10.57
CA MET A 177 9.99 5.23 -11.01
C MET A 177 11.43 5.68 -10.76
N GLU A 178 12.25 5.72 -11.80
CA GLU A 178 13.69 5.96 -11.69
C GLU A 178 14.03 7.37 -11.23
N ASN A 179 14.93 7.47 -10.25
CA ASN A 179 15.39 8.74 -9.65
C ASN A 179 14.28 9.58 -9.00
N ILE A 180 13.11 8.98 -8.79
CA ILE A 180 11.99 9.62 -8.11
C ILE A 180 12.06 9.26 -6.61
N GLY A 181 11.85 10.27 -5.77
CA GLY A 181 11.72 10.16 -4.32
C GLY A 181 10.29 9.82 -3.91
N HIS A 182 9.85 10.41 -2.79
CA HIS A 182 8.56 10.08 -2.17
C HIS A 182 7.34 10.74 -2.84
N ASP A 183 7.54 11.62 -3.81
CA ASP A 183 6.46 12.27 -4.59
C ASP A 183 5.62 11.28 -5.40
N VAL A 184 6.17 10.11 -5.72
CA VAL A 184 5.45 8.96 -6.29
C VAL A 184 4.26 8.49 -5.45
N SER A 185 4.23 8.82 -4.15
CA SER A 185 3.08 8.56 -3.30
C SER A 185 1.83 9.34 -3.75
N SER A 186 1.97 10.42 -4.53
CA SER A 186 0.89 11.37 -4.81
C SER A 186 0.55 11.49 -6.30
N TYR A 187 1.54 11.83 -7.15
CA TYR A 187 1.24 12.19 -8.55
C TYR A 187 0.63 11.07 -9.41
N PRO A 188 0.87 9.75 -9.17
CA PRO A 188 0.22 8.70 -9.95
C PRO A 188 -1.32 8.75 -9.88
N MET A 189 -1.90 9.25 -8.79
CA MET A 189 -3.36 9.44 -8.68
C MET A 189 -3.92 10.54 -9.60
N ARG A 190 -3.07 11.30 -10.27
CA ARG A 190 -3.48 12.35 -11.22
C ARG A 190 -3.01 12.00 -12.63
N GLU A 191 -1.78 11.53 -12.75
CA GLU A 191 -1.12 11.38 -14.03
C GLU A 191 -1.15 9.95 -14.58
N PHE A 192 -1.35 8.95 -13.72
CA PHE A 192 -1.35 7.52 -14.08
C PHE A 192 -2.72 6.87 -13.89
N ILE A 193 -3.79 7.67 -13.90
CA ILE A 193 -5.18 7.18 -13.79
C ILE A 193 -5.48 6.12 -14.87
N PRO A 194 -5.11 6.31 -16.16
CA PRO A 194 -5.35 5.28 -17.18
C PRO A 194 -4.66 3.95 -16.87
N GLU A 195 -3.42 3.98 -16.36
CA GLU A 195 -2.63 2.81 -15.99
C GLU A 195 -3.22 2.09 -14.79
N ILE A 196 -3.65 2.85 -13.77
CA ILE A 196 -4.32 2.30 -12.59
C ILE A 196 -5.67 1.68 -12.99
N SER A 197 -6.45 2.35 -13.83
CA SER A 197 -7.69 1.81 -14.38
C SER A 197 -7.45 0.53 -15.18
N LYS A 198 -6.41 0.50 -16.01
CA LYS A 198 -6.03 -0.67 -16.80
C LYS A 198 -5.66 -1.86 -15.92
N PHE A 199 -4.93 -1.63 -14.83
CA PHE A 199 -4.65 -2.68 -13.84
C PHE A 199 -5.94 -3.25 -13.23
N VAL A 200 -6.88 -2.39 -12.85
CA VAL A 200 -8.18 -2.82 -12.30
C VAL A 200 -8.94 -3.65 -13.32
N ASP A 201 -9.05 -3.18 -14.56
CA ASP A 201 -9.75 -3.90 -15.63
C ASP A 201 -9.08 -5.26 -15.92
N ASP A 202 -7.77 -5.27 -16.16
CA ASP A 202 -7.06 -6.46 -16.63
C ASP A 202 -6.82 -7.50 -15.52
N LEU A 203 -6.28 -7.09 -14.37
CA LEU A 203 -5.81 -8.03 -13.35
C LEU A 203 -6.87 -8.31 -12.28
N VAL A 204 -7.78 -7.36 -12.02
CA VAL A 204 -8.83 -7.54 -10.99
C VAL A 204 -10.13 -8.04 -11.59
N LEU A 205 -10.68 -7.35 -12.61
CA LEU A 205 -11.98 -7.70 -13.19
C LEU A 205 -11.86 -8.87 -14.18
N ASP A 206 -10.96 -8.78 -15.15
CA ASP A 206 -10.71 -9.83 -16.15
C ASP A 206 -9.86 -10.99 -15.60
N ARG A 207 -9.28 -10.82 -14.40
CA ARG A 207 -8.46 -11.83 -13.69
C ARG A 207 -7.27 -12.36 -14.51
N LYS A 208 -6.66 -11.51 -15.34
CA LYS A 208 -5.46 -11.88 -16.09
C LYS A 208 -4.31 -12.13 -15.12
N LEU A 209 -3.62 -13.26 -15.28
CA LEU A 209 -2.53 -13.69 -14.39
C LEU A 209 -1.17 -13.17 -14.87
N TRP A 210 -1.07 -11.86 -15.04
CA TRP A 210 0.13 -11.22 -15.61
C TRP A 210 1.13 -10.76 -14.56
N ASN A 211 2.41 -10.81 -14.93
CA ASN A 211 3.52 -10.19 -14.20
C ASN A 211 4.14 -9.13 -15.09
N ILE A 212 4.03 -7.86 -14.71
CA ILE A 212 4.51 -6.74 -15.52
C ILE A 212 5.49 -5.91 -14.69
N ASP A 213 6.74 -5.86 -15.14
CA ASP A 213 7.77 -4.96 -14.60
C ASP A 213 7.93 -3.77 -15.56
N ILE A 214 7.82 -2.55 -15.04
CA ILE A 214 8.00 -1.31 -15.79
C ILE A 214 9.10 -0.50 -15.09
N ASN A 215 10.18 -0.26 -15.82
CA ASN A 215 11.18 0.73 -15.44
C ASN A 215 10.81 2.05 -16.14
N PHE A 216 10.34 3.02 -15.36
CA PHE A 216 9.84 4.30 -15.87
C PHE A 216 10.82 5.41 -15.52
N ASN A 217 11.36 6.09 -16.53
CA ASN A 217 12.29 7.20 -16.37
C ASN A 217 11.77 8.42 -17.15
N ASP A 218 11.22 9.39 -16.42
CA ASP A 218 10.86 10.69 -16.97
C ASP A 218 12.05 11.65 -16.81
N LYS A 219 12.78 11.87 -17.90
CA LYS A 219 13.97 12.72 -17.92
C LYS A 219 13.69 14.20 -17.62
N LEU A 220 12.43 14.62 -17.69
CA LEU A 220 12.02 16.00 -17.42
C LEU A 220 11.49 16.19 -16.01
N ARG A 221 11.17 15.11 -15.30
CA ARG A 221 10.68 15.18 -13.93
C ARG A 221 11.82 15.36 -12.94
N ASN A 222 11.77 16.47 -12.23
CA ASN A 222 12.60 16.69 -11.05
C ASN A 222 11.84 16.26 -9.80
N SER A 223 12.44 15.38 -9.01
CA SER A 223 11.89 14.92 -7.74
C SER A 223 12.80 15.32 -6.57
N ASN A 224 12.20 15.64 -5.43
CA ASN A 224 12.95 15.82 -4.21
C ASN A 224 13.37 14.46 -3.62
N THR A 225 14.65 14.12 -3.81
CA THR A 225 15.29 12.91 -3.28
C THR A 225 16.05 13.16 -1.97
N SER A 226 15.93 14.35 -1.39
CA SER A 226 16.60 14.72 -0.13
C SER A 226 15.75 14.47 1.11
N THR A 227 14.41 14.42 0.97
CA THR A 227 13.47 14.18 2.06
C THR A 227 13.74 12.83 2.72
N ASN A 228 13.90 12.84 4.03
CA ASN A 228 14.19 11.67 4.85
C ASN A 228 13.40 11.75 6.17
N PRO A 229 13.30 10.66 6.95
CA PRO A 229 12.46 10.65 8.15
C PRO A 229 12.82 11.73 9.18
N GLY A 230 14.10 12.11 9.30
CA GLY A 230 14.55 13.11 10.26
C GLY A 230 14.01 14.52 9.96
N ASN A 231 14.04 14.92 8.69
CA ASN A 231 13.54 16.24 8.29
C ASN A 231 12.02 16.25 8.11
N TYR A 232 11.42 15.11 7.74
CA TYR A 232 9.97 15.00 7.50
C TYR A 232 9.16 15.05 8.79
N TYR A 233 9.57 14.29 9.82
CA TYR A 233 8.90 14.31 11.12
C TYR A 233 9.47 15.36 12.10
N GLY A 234 10.60 15.99 11.76
CA GLY A 234 11.27 16.97 12.61
C GLY A 234 10.79 18.41 12.44
N GLN A 235 10.11 18.76 11.34
CA GLN A 235 9.56 20.11 11.12
C GLN A 235 8.30 20.37 11.96
N ASP A 236 7.43 19.37 12.15
CA ASP A 236 6.22 19.48 12.99
C ASP A 236 6.52 19.65 14.49
N ALA A 237 7.79 19.56 14.91
CA ALA A 237 8.22 19.70 16.30
C ALA A 237 8.81 21.08 16.65
N GLN A 238 8.88 22.01 15.69
CA GLN A 238 9.43 23.36 15.90
C GLN A 238 8.38 24.48 15.91
N ASP A 239 7.11 24.18 15.60
CA ASP A 239 6.00 25.14 15.59
C ASP A 239 5.02 24.94 16.79
N GLU A 240 5.47 24.32 17.88
CA GLU A 240 4.82 24.33 19.22
C GLU A 240 5.75 24.96 20.26
#